data_AF-A0A2V9ZIE0-F1
#
_entry.id   AF-A0A2V9ZIE0-F1
#
_cell.length_a   1.000
_cell.length_b   1.000
_cell.length_c   1.000
_cell.angle_alpha   90.00
_cell.angle_beta   90.00
_cell.angle_gamma   90.00
#
_symmetry.space_group_name_H-M   'P 1'
#
loop_
_entity.id
_entity.type
_entity.pdbx_description
1 polymer ?
#
loop_
_entity_poly.entity_id
_entity_poly.type
_entity_poly.pdbx_seq_one_letter_code
_entity_poly.pdbx_strand_id
1 'polypeptide(L)'
;MYVDPRTAAAMSDDVLKAIDEAQAVITAVYVIPTAGKVAQAAGELKNSVALADATGTLLQKILEHAGEKTAVVAMGNPYVAADFPSVQNYLCTFSNATVSETSAVKALFGEIPIHGHLPVTIPNIAQRGAGIERQSAVANGGSHANSKSSGR
;
A
#
# COMPACT_ATOMS: atom_id res chain seq x y z
N MET A 1 -1.68 14.76 2.33
CA MET A 1 -1.29 15.73 1.28
C MET A 1 -1.64 15.11 -0.07
N TYR A 2 -2.14 15.89 -1.03
CA TYR A 2 -2.36 15.40 -2.41
C TYR A 2 -1.16 15.80 -3.27
N VAL A 3 -0.64 14.88 -4.05
CA VAL A 3 0.51 15.08 -4.94
C VAL A 3 0.17 14.50 -6.31
N ASP A 4 0.34 15.29 -7.34
CA ASP A 4 0.17 14.88 -8.73
C ASP A 4 1.52 14.93 -9.48
N PRO A 5 1.64 14.32 -10.68
CA PRO A 5 2.89 14.30 -11.44
C PRO A 5 3.55 15.66 -11.67
N ARG A 6 2.78 16.74 -11.77
CA ARG A 6 3.29 18.09 -12.04
C ARG A 6 3.81 18.77 -10.78
N THR A 7 3.33 18.35 -9.62
CA THR A 7 3.65 18.95 -8.32
C THR A 7 4.65 18.11 -7.51
N ALA A 8 4.81 16.83 -7.83
CA ALA A 8 5.63 15.88 -7.08
C ALA A 8 7.07 16.35 -6.82
N ALA A 9 7.76 16.88 -7.83
CA ALA A 9 9.13 17.38 -7.66
C ALA A 9 9.19 18.57 -6.69
N ALA A 10 8.29 19.54 -6.85
CA ALA A 10 8.26 20.74 -6.02
C ALA A 10 7.84 20.45 -4.57
N MET A 11 6.97 19.46 -4.35
CA MET A 11 6.46 19.10 -3.03
C MET A 11 7.34 18.08 -2.29
N SER A 12 8.38 17.54 -2.93
CA SER A 12 9.15 16.42 -2.38
C SER A 12 9.73 16.72 -1.00
N ASP A 13 10.35 17.88 -0.82
CA ASP A 13 10.99 18.25 0.45
C ASP A 13 9.97 18.46 1.56
N ASP A 14 8.83 19.07 1.26
CA ASP A 14 7.76 19.29 2.23
C ASP A 14 7.10 17.98 2.65
N VAL A 15 6.93 17.04 1.71
CA VAL A 15 6.43 15.69 2.01
C VAL A 15 7.41 14.95 2.92
N LEU A 16 8.72 15.00 2.65
CA LEU A 16 9.72 14.32 3.48
C LEU A 16 9.79 14.91 4.90
N LYS A 17 9.73 16.24 5.04
CA LYS A 17 9.64 16.88 6.36
C LYS A 17 8.40 16.45 7.14
N ALA A 18 7.24 16.42 6.49
CA ALA A 18 6.00 15.96 7.13
C ALA A 18 6.10 14.48 7.57
N ILE A 19 6.85 13.65 6.83
CA ILE A 19 7.10 12.26 7.19
C ILE A 19 7.98 12.13 8.43
N ASP A 20 8.95 13.02 8.63
CA ASP A 20 9.80 13.02 9.84
C ASP A 20 8.96 13.20 11.11
N GLU A 21 7.93 14.05 11.04
CA GLU A 21 7.03 14.33 12.16
C GLU A 21 5.92 13.26 12.33
N ALA A 22 5.68 12.44 11.31
CA ALA A 22 4.62 11.44 11.32
C ALA A 22 5.04 10.13 12.01
N GLN A 23 4.15 9.56 12.84
CA GLN A 23 4.35 8.23 13.43
C GLN A 23 4.09 7.09 12.44
N ALA A 24 3.19 7.33 11.47
CA ALA A 24 2.86 6.39 10.41
C ALA A 24 2.51 7.16 9.13
N VAL A 25 2.77 6.53 7.99
CA VAL A 25 2.53 7.12 6.66
C VAL A 25 1.63 6.19 5.86
N ILE A 26 0.60 6.74 5.23
CA ILE A 26 -0.25 6.02 4.27
C ILE A 26 -0.09 6.70 2.92
N THR A 27 0.41 5.95 1.94
CA THR A 27 0.55 6.42 0.56
C THR A 27 -0.45 5.69 -0.33
N ALA A 28 -1.57 6.34 -0.62
CA ALA A 28 -2.57 5.84 -1.56
C ALA A 28 -2.15 6.16 -3.00
N VAL A 29 -1.86 5.12 -3.79
CA VAL A 29 -1.38 5.24 -5.16
C VAL A 29 -2.49 4.91 -6.14
N TYR A 30 -2.90 5.91 -6.90
CA TYR A 30 -3.96 5.81 -7.91
C TYR A 30 -3.36 5.64 -9.30
N VAL A 31 -3.24 4.38 -9.73
CA VAL A 31 -2.79 4.04 -11.09
C VAL A 31 -3.86 3.18 -11.74
N ILE A 32 -4.43 3.71 -12.83
CA ILE A 32 -5.36 2.95 -13.68
C ILE A 32 -4.51 2.14 -14.66
N PRO A 33 -4.64 0.79 -14.68
CA PRO A 33 -3.99 -0.03 -15.68
C PRO A 33 -4.37 0.46 -17.08
N THR A 34 -3.40 0.97 -17.83
CA THR A 34 -3.62 1.39 -19.21
C THR A 34 -2.91 0.38 -20.09
N ALA A 35 -3.66 -0.34 -20.93
CA ALA A 35 -3.06 -1.24 -21.90
C ALA A 35 -2.07 -0.47 -22.80
N GLY A 36 -0.87 -1.01 -22.99
CA GLY A 36 0.14 -0.44 -23.88
C GLY A 36 1.01 0.68 -23.30
N LYS A 37 0.89 1.01 -22.00
CA LYS A 37 1.90 1.87 -21.35
C LYS A 37 3.19 1.09 -21.13
N VAL A 38 4.19 1.41 -21.95
CA VAL A 38 5.58 1.00 -21.79
C VAL A 38 6.33 2.24 -21.30
N ALA A 39 6.95 2.22 -20.12
CA ALA A 39 7.89 3.29 -19.79
C ALA A 39 9.31 2.83 -20.09
N GLN A 40 10.04 3.68 -20.80
CA GLN A 40 11.45 3.46 -21.04
C GLN A 40 12.23 3.88 -19.79
N ALA A 41 12.85 2.91 -19.12
CA ALA A 41 13.84 3.19 -18.09
C ALA A 41 15.18 2.62 -18.55
N ALA A 42 16.18 3.50 -18.70
CA ALA A 42 17.59 3.15 -18.96
C ALA A 42 17.87 2.29 -20.22
N GLY A 43 17.13 2.50 -21.32
CA GLY A 43 17.38 1.79 -22.59
C GLY A 43 16.90 0.34 -22.62
N GLU A 44 16.28 -0.15 -21.55
CA GLU A 44 15.57 -1.42 -21.52
C GLU A 44 14.06 -1.18 -21.62
N LEU A 45 13.39 -1.97 -22.47
CA LEU A 45 11.93 -2.04 -22.52
C LEU A 45 11.43 -2.76 -21.26
N LYS A 46 11.32 -2.04 -20.16
CA LYS A 46 10.61 -2.53 -18.99
C LYS A 46 9.13 -2.22 -19.18
N ASN A 47 8.28 -3.21 -18.93
CA ASN A 47 6.85 -2.97 -18.69
C ASN A 47 6.73 -2.22 -17.36
N SER A 48 7.20 -0.97 -17.31
CA SER A 48 7.05 -0.17 -16.12
C SER A 48 5.56 0.08 -15.95
N VAL A 49 5.10 -0.22 -14.76
CA VAL A 49 3.74 0.05 -14.31
C VAL A 49 3.65 1.54 -13.91
N ALA A 50 4.73 2.29 -14.16
CA ALA A 50 5.19 3.35 -13.31
C ALA A 50 4.29 4.58 -13.39
N LEU A 51 3.82 4.92 -12.19
CA LEU A 51 3.79 6.27 -11.67
C LEU A 51 4.77 7.19 -12.44
N ALA A 52 4.30 8.35 -12.91
CA ALA A 52 5.13 9.29 -13.66
C ALA A 52 6.45 9.59 -12.94
N ASP A 53 7.55 9.78 -13.68
CA ASP A 53 8.94 9.80 -13.16
C ASP A 53 9.10 10.60 -11.86
N ALA A 54 8.52 11.79 -11.76
CA ALA A 54 8.61 12.63 -10.56
C ALA A 54 7.85 12.02 -9.35
N THR A 55 6.66 11.47 -9.57
CA THR A 55 5.87 10.83 -8.52
C THR A 55 6.47 9.47 -8.14
N GLY A 56 7.01 8.72 -9.10
CA GLY A 56 7.80 7.51 -8.84
C GLY A 56 9.03 7.80 -8.00
N THR A 57 9.79 8.84 -8.37
CA THR A 57 10.97 9.29 -7.61
C THR A 57 10.59 9.69 -6.18
N LEU A 58 9.49 10.43 -5.98
CA LEU A 58 9.02 10.77 -4.65
C LEU A 58 8.64 9.53 -3.83
N LEU A 59 7.90 8.59 -4.42
CA LEU A 59 7.55 7.34 -3.73
C LEU A 59 8.81 6.55 -3.34
N GLN A 60 9.79 6.45 -4.23
CA GLN A 60 11.07 5.81 -3.92
C GLN A 60 11.76 6.48 -2.72
N LYS A 61 11.85 7.82 -2.72
CA LYS A 61 12.42 8.58 -1.58
C LYS A 61 11.65 8.34 -0.27
N ILE A 62 10.32 8.29 -0.32
CA ILE A 62 9.48 8.00 0.86
C ILE A 62 9.82 6.61 1.41
N LEU A 63 9.93 5.61 0.54
CA LEU A 63 10.19 4.22 0.94
C LEU A 63 11.60 4.01 1.46
N GLU A 64 12.61 4.66 0.87
CA GLU A 64 13.98 4.65 1.37
C GLU A 64 14.12 5.34 2.72
N HIS A 65 13.37 6.42 2.92
CA HIS A 65 13.44 7.24 4.13
C HIS A 65 12.62 6.68 5.30
N ALA A 66 11.46 6.07 5.01
CA ALA A 66 10.47 5.70 6.03
C ALA A 66 9.70 4.41 5.72
N GLY A 67 10.29 3.47 4.97
CA GLY A 67 9.62 2.25 4.50
C GLY A 67 8.94 1.42 5.58
N GLU A 68 9.58 1.27 6.75
CA GLU A 68 9.04 0.48 7.87
C GLU A 68 7.70 1.01 8.40
N LYS A 69 7.54 2.35 8.46
CA LYS A 69 6.30 3.01 8.94
C LYS A 69 5.36 3.44 7.81
N THR A 70 5.67 3.07 6.57
CA THR A 70 4.89 3.46 5.38
C THR A 70 4.06 2.28 4.88
N ALA A 71 2.74 2.46 4.85
CA ALA A 71 1.80 1.58 4.17
C ALA A 71 1.47 2.14 2.78
N VAL A 72 1.86 1.43 1.73
CA VAL A 72 1.49 1.77 0.36
C VAL A 72 0.20 1.03 -0.01
N VAL A 73 -0.78 1.77 -0.50
CA VAL A 73 -2.09 1.24 -0.87
C VAL A 73 -2.33 1.42 -2.36
N ALA A 74 -2.38 0.33 -3.11
CA ALA A 74 -2.58 0.33 -4.55
C ALA A 74 -4.08 0.36 -4.91
N MET A 75 -4.54 1.54 -5.34
CA MET A 75 -5.92 1.83 -5.74
C MET A 75 -6.18 1.46 -7.20
N GLY A 76 -6.06 0.17 -7.54
CA GLY A 76 -6.35 -0.35 -8.87
C GLY A 76 -5.28 -1.30 -9.38
N ASN A 77 -4.10 -0.77 -9.69
CA ASN A 77 -3.01 -1.57 -10.27
C ASN A 77 -2.09 -2.19 -9.19
N PRO A 78 -2.13 -3.52 -8.97
CA PRO A 78 -1.31 -4.16 -7.95
C PRO A 78 0.18 -4.18 -8.31
N TYR A 79 0.54 -4.01 -9.59
CA TYR A 79 1.91 -4.18 -10.06
C TYR A 79 2.82 -2.98 -9.77
N VAL A 80 2.29 -1.89 -9.19
CA VAL A 80 3.10 -0.73 -8.78
C VAL A 80 4.26 -1.17 -7.88
N ALA A 81 4.05 -2.08 -6.94
CA ALA A 81 5.10 -2.61 -6.06
C ALA A 81 6.29 -3.25 -6.80
N ALA A 82 6.11 -3.76 -8.03
CA ALA A 82 7.21 -4.39 -8.77
C ALA A 82 8.34 -3.39 -9.12
N ASP A 83 8.02 -2.10 -9.20
CA ASP A 83 8.98 -1.03 -9.47
C ASP A 83 9.65 -0.49 -8.18
N PHE A 84 9.17 -0.89 -6.98
CA PHE A 84 9.64 -0.39 -5.68
C PHE A 84 10.00 -1.54 -4.74
N PRO A 85 11.15 -2.22 -4.94
CA PRO A 85 11.54 -3.38 -4.13
C PRO A 85 11.74 -3.07 -2.64
N SER A 86 11.93 -1.80 -2.27
CA SER A 86 12.01 -1.35 -0.87
C SER A 86 10.67 -1.29 -0.14
N VAL A 87 9.54 -1.57 -0.80
CA VAL A 87 8.23 -1.59 -0.15
C VAL A 87 8.13 -2.73 0.86
N GLN A 88 7.73 -2.41 2.09
CA GLN A 88 7.61 -3.38 3.18
C GLN A 88 6.15 -3.67 3.54
N ASN A 89 5.29 -2.65 3.49
CA ASN A 89 3.87 -2.77 3.82
C ASN A 89 3.04 -2.39 2.59
N TYR A 90 2.36 -3.36 1.98
CA TYR A 90 1.63 -3.17 0.73
C TYR A 90 0.22 -3.75 0.79
N LEU A 91 -0.77 -2.95 0.43
CA LEU A 91 -2.19 -3.33 0.41
C LEU A 91 -2.78 -3.09 -0.99
N CYS A 92 -3.39 -4.11 -1.56
CA CYS A 92 -4.06 -4.04 -2.87
C CYS A 92 -5.57 -3.95 -2.69
N THR A 93 -6.21 -2.92 -3.24
CA THR A 93 -7.68 -2.82 -3.27
C THR A 93 -8.30 -3.22 -4.60
N PHE A 94 -7.50 -3.32 -5.67
CA PHE A 94 -7.91 -3.64 -7.04
C PHE A 94 -8.96 -2.70 -7.66
N SER A 95 -9.31 -1.62 -6.97
CA SER A 95 -10.29 -0.64 -7.39
C SER A 95 -10.09 0.67 -6.63
N ASN A 96 -10.38 1.78 -7.29
CA ASN A 96 -10.42 3.12 -6.72
C ASN A 96 -11.86 3.56 -6.37
N ALA A 97 -12.83 2.63 -6.35
CA ALA A 97 -14.18 2.94 -5.92
C ALA A 97 -14.21 3.30 -4.42
N THR A 98 -15.13 4.19 -4.02
CA THR A 98 -15.25 4.67 -2.63
C THR A 98 -15.41 3.55 -1.61
N VAL A 99 -16.09 2.45 -1.97
CA VAL A 99 -16.22 1.27 -1.09
C VAL A 99 -14.88 0.56 -0.86
N SER A 100 -14.01 0.56 -1.86
CA SER A 100 -12.66 -0.01 -1.78
C SER A 100 -11.73 0.87 -0.94
N GLU A 101 -11.80 2.19 -1.10
CA GLU A 101 -11.08 3.15 -0.27
C GLU A 101 -11.49 3.03 1.21
N THR A 102 -12.81 3.03 1.47
CA THR A 102 -13.36 2.87 2.81
C THR A 102 -12.91 1.55 3.45
N SER A 103 -12.92 0.46 2.69
CA SER A 103 -12.46 -0.85 3.18
C SER A 103 -10.97 -0.85 3.50
N ALA A 104 -10.13 -0.18 2.68
CA ALA A 104 -8.70 -0.05 2.97
C ALA A 104 -8.44 0.71 4.27
N VAL A 105 -9.15 1.83 4.49
CA VAL A 105 -9.06 2.59 5.73
C VAL A 105 -9.45 1.71 6.91
N LYS A 106 -10.63 1.08 6.88
CA LYS A 106 -11.10 0.19 7.95
C LYS A 106 -10.13 -0.95 8.23
N ALA A 107 -9.53 -1.54 7.19
CA ALA A 107 -8.54 -2.61 7.33
C ALA A 107 -7.25 -2.12 7.99
N LEU A 108 -6.72 -0.97 7.58
CA LEU A 108 -5.49 -0.38 8.13
C LEU A 108 -5.64 -0.03 9.62
N PHE A 109 -6.82 0.46 10.02
CA PHE A 109 -7.14 0.77 11.40
C PHE A 109 -7.67 -0.43 12.21
N GLY A 110 -7.76 -1.62 11.59
CA GLY A 110 -8.15 -2.86 12.27
C GLY A 110 -9.63 -2.97 12.61
N GLU A 111 -10.51 -2.19 11.97
CA GLU A 111 -11.96 -2.27 12.13
C GLU A 111 -12.55 -3.53 11.47
N ILE A 112 -11.94 -3.99 10.38
CA ILE A 112 -12.34 -5.20 9.65
C ILE A 112 -11.14 -6.16 9.50
N PRO A 113 -11.38 -7.48 9.37
CA PRO A 113 -10.31 -8.43 9.15
C PRO A 113 -9.73 -8.31 7.74
N ILE A 114 -8.42 -8.55 7.61
CA ILE A 114 -7.71 -8.71 6.34
C ILE A 114 -7.57 -10.21 6.06
N HIS A 115 -8.14 -10.65 4.94
CA HIS A 115 -8.17 -12.06 4.51
C HIS A 115 -8.10 -12.19 2.97
N GLY A 116 -7.69 -11.10 2.30
CA GLY A 116 -7.58 -11.06 0.85
C GLY A 116 -6.32 -11.77 0.37
N HIS A 117 -6.44 -12.49 -0.74
CA HIS A 117 -5.32 -13.17 -1.40
C HIS A 117 -5.17 -12.68 -2.83
N LEU A 118 -3.93 -12.56 -3.31
CA LEU A 118 -3.64 -12.03 -4.63
C LEU A 118 -4.24 -12.93 -5.73
N PRO A 119 -5.06 -12.40 -6.65
CA PRO A 119 -5.55 -13.15 -7.81
C PRO A 119 -4.49 -13.28 -8.92
N VAL A 120 -3.35 -12.59 -8.78
CA VAL A 120 -2.25 -12.47 -9.76
C VAL A 120 -0.88 -12.59 -9.07
N THR A 121 0.17 -12.88 -9.83
CA THR A 121 1.57 -12.80 -9.35
C THR A 121 2.10 -11.38 -9.54
N ILE A 122 2.69 -10.79 -8.49
CA ILE A 122 3.44 -9.53 -8.58
C ILE A 122 4.92 -9.89 -8.71
N PRO A 123 5.56 -9.67 -9.88
CA PRO A 123 6.94 -10.06 -10.11
C PRO A 123 7.89 -9.53 -9.02
N ASN A 124 8.81 -10.39 -8.56
CA ASN A 124 9.81 -10.10 -7.52
C ASN A 124 9.26 -9.71 -6.13
N ILE A 125 7.93 -9.71 -5.94
CA ILE A 125 7.27 -9.32 -4.68
C ILE A 125 6.49 -10.50 -4.08
N ALA A 126 5.50 -11.03 -4.81
CA ALA A 126 4.60 -12.05 -4.27
C ALA A 126 3.95 -12.92 -5.34
N GLN A 127 3.73 -14.19 -5.03
CA GLN A 127 3.05 -15.14 -5.93
C GLN A 127 1.52 -14.99 -5.86
N ARG A 128 0.82 -15.42 -6.92
CA ARG A 128 -0.62 -15.60 -6.90
C ARG A 128 -1.04 -16.46 -5.71
N GLY A 129 -2.08 -16.04 -5.00
CA GLY A 129 -2.59 -16.69 -3.81
C GLY A 129 -1.88 -16.25 -2.52
N ALA A 130 -0.83 -15.43 -2.58
CA ALA A 130 -0.24 -14.85 -1.37
C ALA A 130 -1.20 -13.84 -0.72
N GLY A 131 -1.21 -13.79 0.61
CA GLY A 131 -2.03 -12.88 1.40
C GLY A 131 -1.60 -12.94 2.87
N ILE A 132 -1.94 -11.92 3.64
CA ILE A 132 -1.73 -11.88 5.08
C ILE A 132 -3.10 -11.95 5.76
N GLU A 133 -3.25 -12.90 6.68
CA GLU A 133 -4.42 -13.01 7.55
C GLU A 133 -4.24 -12.13 8.78
N ARG A 134 -5.17 -11.20 9.01
CA ARG A 134 -5.18 -10.34 10.19
C ARG A 134 -6.62 -10.20 10.70
N GLN A 135 -6.86 -10.61 11.94
CA GLN A 135 -8.14 -10.39 12.60
C GLN A 135 -8.36 -8.90 12.91
N SER A 136 -9.62 -8.50 13.03
CA SER A 136 -9.94 -7.12 13.45
C SER A 136 -9.50 -6.90 14.90
N ALA A 137 -8.97 -5.71 15.19
CA ALA A 137 -8.62 -5.32 16.55
C ALA A 137 -9.86 -5.21 17.44
N VAL A 138 -11.01 -4.88 16.85
CA VAL A 138 -12.29 -4.76 17.56
C VAL A 138 -12.80 -6.12 18.07
N ALA A 139 -12.54 -7.22 17.34
CA ALA A 139 -12.90 -8.56 17.79
C ALA A 139 -12.09 -9.02 19.01
N ASN A 140 -10.84 -8.57 19.14
CA ASN A 140 -9.95 -8.95 20.24
C ASN A 140 -10.28 -8.23 21.58
N GLY A 141 -11.15 -7.21 21.57
CA GLY A 141 -11.58 -6.49 22.78
C GLY A 141 -12.69 -7.19 23.58
N GLY A 142 -13.25 -8.30 23.08
CA GLY A 142 -14.37 -9.02 23.71
C GLY A 142 -13.99 -10.23 24.60
N SER A 143 -12.71 -10.59 24.67
CA SER A 143 -12.27 -11.85 25.31
C SER A 143 -11.69 -11.65 26.72
N HIS A 144 -12.43 -10.97 27.60
CA HIS A 144 -12.19 -11.01 29.05
C HIS A 144 -13.52 -11.21 29.80
N ALA A 145 -14.19 -12.35 29.57
CA ALA A 145 -15.32 -12.79 30.38
C ALA A 145 -15.16 -14.25 30.80
N ASN A 146 -14.41 -14.43 31.89
CA ASN A 146 -14.67 -15.36 33.00
C ASN A 146 -14.95 -16.85 32.67
N SER A 147 -13.91 -17.69 32.61
CA SER A 147 -14.04 -19.12 32.95
C SER A 147 -13.68 -19.32 34.42
N LYS A 148 -14.65 -19.14 35.33
CA LYS A 148 -14.56 -19.74 36.67
C LYS A 148 -14.86 -21.23 36.52
N SER A 149 -13.86 -22.05 36.84
CA SER A 149 -13.94 -23.49 37.01
C SER A 149 -15.06 -23.87 37.99
N SER A 150 -15.99 -24.71 37.55
CA SER A 150 -16.88 -25.44 38.46
C SER A 150 -16.51 -26.92 38.41
N GLY A 151 -15.68 -27.34 39.36
CA GLY A 151 -15.56 -28.76 39.70
C GLY A 151 -16.74 -29.18 40.55
N ARG A 152 -17.33 -30.33 40.20
CA ARG A 152 -17.89 -31.33 41.10
C ARG A 152 -17.75 -32.69 40.43
#